data_AF-A0AAE0DHC1-F1
#
_entry.id   AF-A0AAE0DHC1-F1
#
_cell.length_a   1.000
_cell.length_b   1.000
_cell.length_c   1.000
_cell.angle_alpha   90.00
_cell.angle_beta   90.00
_cell.angle_gamma   90.00
#
_symmetry.space_group_name_H-M   'P 1'
#
loop_
_entity.id
_entity.type
_entity.pdbx_description
1 polymer ?
#
loop_
_entity_poly.entity_id
_entity_poly.type
_entity_poly.pdbx_seq_one_letter_code
_entity_poly.pdbx_strand_id
1 'polypeptide(L)'
;MPSYVSASPVGFHVKDLRDFLDAHPTHISLDPERRTWATEEACLELSNMFPDDTAGEILCNLFLYNKTRDVNRICPSCRRVYRVGEAPQAYESFEAFLARDDDRVPKVNSATREEQDLSGICSGLCFEALIDGFEYMSAEEINDWAHCHAPYLAGIQEAARQSGYVMRNATAEEWASSGIKLIWEKKQES
;
A
#
# COMPACT_ATOMS: atom_id res chain seq x y z
N MET A 1 4.25 5.64 -19.05
CA MET A 1 4.19 5.06 -17.69
C MET A 1 5.58 4.59 -17.32
N PRO A 2 6.15 5.05 -16.19
CA PRO A 2 7.49 4.63 -15.74
C PRO A 2 7.59 3.10 -15.55
N SER A 3 8.78 2.54 -15.75
CA SER A 3 9.02 1.08 -15.67
C SER A 3 8.76 0.51 -14.28
N TYR A 4 8.94 1.30 -13.23
CA TYR A 4 8.81 0.89 -11.82
C TYR A 4 7.38 0.97 -11.27
N VAL A 5 6.37 1.40 -12.06
CA VAL A 5 4.96 1.39 -11.67
C VAL A 5 4.06 0.62 -12.65
N SER A 6 2.96 0.08 -12.13
CA SER A 6 1.84 -0.45 -12.92
C SER A 6 0.54 0.27 -12.57
N ALA A 7 -0.39 0.32 -13.52
CA ALA A 7 -1.73 0.84 -13.31
C ALA A 7 -2.72 -0.29 -13.05
N SER A 8 -3.69 -0.01 -12.20
CA SER A 8 -4.87 -0.85 -11.95
C SER A 8 -6.11 0.04 -11.85
N PRO A 9 -7.31 -0.56 -11.76
CA PRO A 9 -8.56 0.18 -11.51
C PRO A 9 -8.61 0.89 -10.17
N VAL A 10 -7.68 0.57 -9.25
CA VAL A 10 -7.64 1.10 -7.88
C VAL A 10 -6.46 2.04 -7.63
N GLY A 11 -5.62 2.28 -8.64
CA GLY A 11 -4.53 3.26 -8.60
C GLY A 11 -3.24 2.74 -9.24
N PHE A 12 -2.12 3.36 -8.85
CA PHE A 12 -0.78 2.94 -9.28
C PHE A 12 -0.09 2.10 -8.22
N HIS A 13 0.58 1.03 -8.66
CA HIS A 13 1.29 0.07 -7.81
C HIS A 13 2.79 0.10 -8.12
N VAL A 14 3.62 0.12 -7.08
CA VAL A 14 5.08 0.09 -7.21
C VAL A 14 5.54 -1.34 -7.51
N LYS A 15 6.13 -1.56 -8.68
CA LYS A 15 6.73 -2.84 -9.07
C LYS A 15 8.16 -2.98 -8.57
N ASP A 16 8.95 -1.93 -8.73
CA ASP A 16 10.32 -1.85 -8.23
C ASP A 16 10.40 -0.73 -7.20
N LEU A 17 10.59 -1.12 -5.94
CA LEU A 17 10.64 -0.17 -4.84
C LEU A 17 11.91 0.68 -4.91
N ARG A 18 13.05 0.09 -5.26
CA ARG A 18 14.34 0.80 -5.27
C ARG A 18 14.31 1.89 -6.33
N ASP A 19 13.95 1.54 -7.57
CA ASP A 19 13.80 2.50 -8.67
C ASP A 19 12.77 3.59 -8.34
N PHE A 20 11.66 3.23 -7.67
CA PHE A 20 10.65 4.20 -7.26
C PHE A 20 11.20 5.19 -6.23
N LEU A 21 11.93 4.72 -5.21
CA LEU A 21 12.52 5.54 -4.18
C LEU A 21 13.61 6.47 -4.73
N ASP A 22 14.43 5.98 -5.66
CA ASP A 22 15.46 6.77 -6.34
C ASP A 22 14.85 7.87 -7.22
N ALA A 23 13.75 7.57 -7.91
CA ALA A 23 13.03 8.54 -8.74
C ALA A 23 12.21 9.56 -7.93
N HIS A 24 11.82 9.21 -6.70
CA HIS A 24 11.00 10.05 -5.81
C HIS A 24 11.71 10.25 -4.47
N PRO A 25 12.88 10.93 -4.49
CA PRO A 25 13.71 11.09 -3.31
C PRO A 25 12.90 11.71 -2.17
N THR A 26 13.19 11.23 -0.97
CA THR A 26 12.31 11.44 0.18
C THR A 26 12.22 12.90 0.59
N HIS A 27 11.04 13.50 0.42
CA HIS A 27 10.63 14.66 1.18
C HIS A 27 10.24 14.19 2.58
N ILE A 28 11.21 14.20 3.49
CA ILE A 28 10.98 13.92 4.90
C ILE A 28 10.04 15.02 5.44
N SER A 29 9.05 14.61 6.22
CA SER A 29 8.16 15.52 6.93
C SER A 29 8.93 16.53 7.78
N LEU A 30 8.35 17.71 7.98
CA LEU A 30 8.86 18.70 8.93
C LEU A 30 8.47 18.37 10.38
N ASP A 31 7.51 17.48 10.58
CA ASP A 31 7.07 16.98 11.87
C ASP A 31 8.27 16.37 12.64
N PRO A 32 8.61 16.88 13.83
CA PRO A 32 9.67 16.32 14.66
C PRO A 32 9.53 14.82 14.90
N GLU A 33 8.32 14.30 15.12
CA GLU A 33 8.10 12.88 15.42
C GLU A 33 8.35 11.99 14.21
N ARG A 34 8.02 12.46 13.00
CA ARG A 34 8.28 11.70 11.77
C ARG A 34 9.75 11.72 11.37
N ARG A 35 10.48 12.79 11.73
CA ARG A 35 11.92 12.91 11.47
C ARG A 35 12.77 11.97 12.32
N THR A 36 12.34 11.56 13.50
CA THR A 36 13.10 10.61 14.33
C THR A 36 13.32 9.28 13.62
N TRP A 37 12.36 8.85 12.80
CA TRP A 37 12.46 7.66 11.95
C TRP A 37 13.49 7.75 10.83
N ALA A 38 13.98 8.95 10.50
CA ALA A 38 15.02 9.15 9.50
C ALA A 38 16.43 9.25 10.10
N THR A 39 16.58 9.04 11.41
CA THR A 39 17.89 9.00 12.06
C THR A 39 18.60 7.68 11.78
N GLU A 40 19.93 7.70 11.78
CA GLU A 40 20.74 6.49 11.56
C GLU A 40 20.44 5.41 12.62
N GLU A 41 20.25 5.83 13.87
CA GLU A 41 19.87 4.96 14.99
C GLU A 41 18.51 4.27 14.75
N ALA A 42 17.46 5.04 14.42
CA ALA A 42 16.15 4.47 14.14
C ALA A 42 16.15 3.54 12.92
N CYS A 43 16.91 3.86 11.87
CA CYS A 43 17.07 3.01 10.70
C CYS A 43 17.76 1.68 11.04
N LEU A 44 18.80 1.71 11.90
CA LEU A 44 19.51 0.52 12.34
C LEU A 44 18.62 -0.38 13.20
N GLU A 45 17.92 0.20 14.18
CA GLU A 45 16.97 -0.53 15.03
C GLU A 45 15.87 -1.18 14.19
N LEU A 46 15.29 -0.43 13.26
CA LEU A 46 14.25 -0.93 12.39
C LEU A 46 14.74 -2.08 11.50
N SER A 47 15.96 -1.98 10.95
CA SER A 47 16.52 -3.04 10.11
C SER A 47 16.65 -4.37 10.88
N ASN A 48 16.87 -4.32 12.20
CA ASN A 48 16.91 -5.51 13.05
C ASN A 48 15.52 -6.09 13.39
N MET A 49 14.44 -5.37 13.11
CA MET A 49 13.06 -5.84 13.34
C MET A 49 12.51 -6.69 12.19
N PHE A 50 13.14 -6.63 11.02
CA PHE A 50 12.72 -7.39 9.84
C PHE A 50 13.65 -8.59 9.59
N PRO A 51 13.17 -9.66 8.93
CA PRO A 51 14.03 -10.76 8.50
C PRO A 51 15.18 -10.27 7.61
N ASP A 52 16.35 -10.90 7.75
CA ASP A 52 17.52 -10.67 6.88
C ASP A 52 17.34 -11.40 5.53
N ASP A 53 16.27 -11.03 4.82
CA ASP A 53 15.94 -11.49 3.48
C ASP A 53 15.43 -10.32 2.62
N THR A 54 15.25 -10.57 1.32
CA THR A 54 14.81 -9.54 0.36
C THR A 54 13.44 -8.98 0.70
N ALA A 55 12.50 -9.79 1.20
CA ALA A 55 11.17 -9.32 1.58
C ALA A 55 11.24 -8.43 2.83
N GLY A 56 12.05 -8.80 3.82
CA GLY A 56 12.34 -8.01 5.02
C GLY A 56 12.97 -6.66 4.70
N GLU A 57 13.97 -6.63 3.81
CA GLU A 57 14.59 -5.39 3.34
C GLU A 57 13.56 -4.45 2.68
N ILE A 58 12.72 -5.00 1.81
CA ILE A 58 11.66 -4.24 1.13
C ILE A 58 10.64 -3.69 2.14
N LEU A 59 10.19 -4.51 3.08
CA LEU A 59 9.22 -4.10 4.10
C LEU A 59 9.80 -3.03 5.04
N CYS A 60 11.07 -3.17 5.42
CA CYS A 60 11.80 -2.15 6.19
C CYS A 60 11.82 -0.82 5.43
N ASN A 61 12.18 -0.83 4.14
CA ASN A 61 12.19 0.37 3.29
C ASN A 61 10.79 0.99 3.13
N LEU A 62 9.74 0.18 2.97
CA LEU A 62 8.36 0.65 2.92
C LEU A 62 7.92 1.29 4.24
N PHE A 63 8.31 0.69 5.38
CA PHE A 63 8.00 1.22 6.69
C PHE A 63 8.67 2.58 6.90
N LEU A 64 9.97 2.70 6.61
CA LEU A 64 10.70 3.99 6.65
C LEU A 64 10.05 5.02 5.73
N TYR A 65 9.72 4.63 4.50
CA TYR A 65 9.05 5.52 3.55
C TYR A 65 7.76 6.10 4.13
N ASN A 66 6.93 5.26 4.73
CA ASN A 66 5.63 5.64 5.28
C ASN A 66 5.77 6.49 6.55
N LYS A 67 6.64 6.10 7.49
CA LYS A 67 6.78 6.82 8.77
C LYS A 67 7.41 8.20 8.62
N THR A 68 8.28 8.40 7.64
CA THR A 68 8.98 9.68 7.41
C THR A 68 8.14 10.72 6.67
N ARG A 69 6.92 10.40 6.21
CA ARG A 69 6.08 11.30 5.36
C ARG A 69 4.80 11.72 6.07
N ASP A 70 4.26 12.87 5.70
CA ASP A 70 2.96 13.32 6.23
C ASP A 70 1.79 12.57 5.59
N VAL A 71 1.71 12.59 4.26
CA VAL A 71 0.50 12.18 3.53
C VAL A 71 0.69 11.09 2.49
N ASN A 72 1.84 11.04 1.80
CA ASN A 72 2.06 10.04 0.75
C ASN A 72 2.51 8.71 1.37
N ARG A 73 1.89 7.62 0.93
CA ARG A 73 2.13 6.27 1.44
C ARG A 73 2.23 5.27 0.29
N ILE A 74 2.94 4.17 0.57
CA ILE A 74 2.93 2.95 -0.25
C ILE A 74 2.35 1.84 0.61
N CYS A 75 1.30 1.18 0.14
CA CYS A 75 0.69 0.07 0.87
C CYS A 75 1.65 -1.13 0.97
N PRO A 76 1.94 -1.68 2.16
CA PRO A 76 2.82 -2.85 2.27
C PRO A 76 2.22 -4.13 1.65
N SER A 77 0.89 -4.22 1.56
CA SER A 77 0.22 -5.41 1.01
C SER A 77 0.25 -5.46 -0.53
N CYS A 78 -0.18 -4.37 -1.18
CA CYS A 78 -0.39 -4.33 -2.63
C CYS A 78 0.52 -3.31 -3.35
N ARG A 79 1.38 -2.60 -2.61
CA ARG A 79 2.25 -1.53 -3.11
C ARG A 79 1.55 -0.38 -3.84
N ARG A 80 0.25 -0.19 -3.60
CA ARG A 80 -0.45 0.99 -4.11
C ARG A 80 0.14 2.27 -3.52
N VAL A 81 0.43 3.26 -4.37
CA VAL A 81 0.77 4.63 -3.95
C VAL A 81 -0.52 5.42 -3.75
N TYR A 82 -0.67 6.08 -2.59
CA TYR A 82 -1.87 6.84 -2.25
C TYR A 82 -1.57 7.97 -1.26
N ARG A 83 -2.49 8.93 -1.11
CA ARG A 83 -2.47 9.92 -0.01
C ARG A 83 -3.35 9.44 1.15
N VAL A 84 -2.96 9.70 2.39
CA VAL A 84 -3.80 9.44 3.56
C VAL A 84 -5.16 10.14 3.40
N GLY A 85 -6.25 9.38 3.54
CA GLY A 85 -7.63 9.81 3.30
C GLY A 85 -8.13 9.57 1.87
N GLU A 86 -7.28 9.11 0.95
CA GLU A 86 -7.66 8.84 -0.45
C GLU A 86 -8.28 7.46 -0.60
N ALA A 87 -9.42 7.40 -1.31
CA ALA A 87 -10.07 6.16 -1.68
C ALA A 87 -9.51 5.61 -3.02
N PRO A 88 -9.69 4.30 -3.31
CA PRO A 88 -9.30 3.69 -4.56
C PRO A 88 -9.93 4.37 -5.77
N GLN A 89 -9.11 4.68 -6.77
CA GLN A 89 -9.58 5.13 -8.06
C GLN A 89 -8.55 4.87 -9.16
N ALA A 90 -9.04 4.77 -10.39
CA ALA A 90 -8.20 4.75 -11.57
C ALA A 90 -7.75 6.17 -11.92
N TYR A 91 -6.59 6.26 -12.58
CA TYR A 91 -6.05 7.50 -13.09
C TYR A 91 -5.65 7.29 -14.56
N GLU A 92 -5.83 8.32 -15.38
CA GLU A 92 -5.50 8.26 -16.81
C GLU A 92 -3.99 8.10 -17.07
N SER A 93 -3.15 8.70 -16.22
CA SER A 93 -1.70 8.64 -16.30
C SER A 93 -1.05 8.83 -14.94
N PHE A 94 0.23 8.44 -14.83
CA PHE A 94 0.99 8.60 -13.59
C PHE A 94 1.25 10.08 -13.29
N GLU A 95 1.43 10.87 -14.34
CA GLU A 95 1.57 12.32 -14.28
C GLU A 95 0.30 12.98 -13.76
N ALA A 96 -0.89 12.55 -14.22
CA ALA A 96 -2.17 13.01 -13.69
C ALA A 96 -2.37 12.63 -12.22
N PHE A 97 -1.92 11.43 -11.83
CA PHE A 97 -1.90 11.03 -10.43
C PHE A 97 -1.00 11.95 -9.59
N LEU A 98 0.24 12.22 -10.01
CA LEU A 98 1.15 13.09 -9.26
C LEU A 98 0.63 14.53 -9.14
N ALA A 99 -0.02 15.04 -10.20
CA ALA A 99 -0.59 16.38 -10.27
C ALA A 99 -2.00 16.51 -9.66
N ARG A 100 -2.55 15.43 -9.07
CA ARG A 100 -3.93 15.41 -8.59
C ARG A 100 -4.20 16.44 -7.49
N ASP A 101 -5.34 17.09 -7.61
CA ASP A 101 -5.92 18.00 -6.62
C ASP A 101 -6.54 17.20 -5.47
N ASP A 102 -6.12 17.50 -4.24
CA ASP A 102 -6.59 16.80 -3.04
C ASP A 102 -8.09 16.94 -2.84
N ASP A 103 -8.71 18.03 -3.28
CA ASP A 103 -10.14 18.25 -3.04
C ASP A 103 -11.03 17.49 -4.04
N ARG A 104 -10.44 16.94 -5.10
CA ARG A 104 -11.17 16.29 -6.20
C ARG A 104 -11.08 14.77 -6.20
N VAL A 105 -10.29 14.19 -5.29
CA VAL A 105 -10.18 12.74 -5.17
C VAL A 105 -11.25 12.19 -4.21
N PRO A 106 -11.88 11.04 -4.53
CA PRO A 106 -12.76 10.35 -3.59
C PRO A 106 -12.06 10.10 -2.26
N LYS A 107 -12.80 10.31 -1.17
CA LYS A 107 -12.27 10.21 0.21
C LYS A 107 -12.82 8.99 0.92
N VAL A 108 -12.00 8.41 1.78
CA VAL A 108 -12.44 7.36 2.71
C VAL A 108 -13.10 7.98 3.95
N ASN A 109 -13.79 7.15 4.75
CA ASN A 109 -14.32 7.58 6.04
C ASN A 109 -13.19 7.85 7.07
N SER A 110 -13.54 8.42 8.22
CA SER A 110 -12.56 8.78 9.27
C SER A 110 -11.79 7.58 9.80
N ALA A 111 -12.47 6.46 10.06
CA ALA A 111 -11.83 5.25 10.59
C ALA A 111 -10.77 4.69 9.62
N THR A 112 -11.09 4.58 8.33
CA THR A 112 -10.13 4.15 7.31
C THR A 112 -9.00 5.17 7.14
N ARG A 113 -9.27 6.47 7.29
CA ARG A 113 -8.22 7.50 7.25
C ARG A 113 -7.24 7.35 8.41
N GLU A 114 -7.73 7.11 9.62
CA GLU A 114 -6.91 6.88 10.82
C GLU A 114 -6.04 5.63 10.64
N GLU A 115 -6.62 4.54 10.17
CA GLU A 115 -5.88 3.31 9.88
C GLU A 115 -4.81 3.51 8.79
N GLN A 116 -5.15 4.23 7.72
CA GLN A 116 -4.20 4.58 6.66
C GLN A 116 -3.00 5.38 7.18
N ASP A 117 -3.19 6.27 8.16
CA ASP A 117 -2.10 7.04 8.76
C ASP A 117 -1.26 6.17 9.71
N LEU A 118 -1.93 5.30 10.49
CA LEU A 118 -1.29 4.45 11.49
C LEU A 118 -0.41 3.36 10.85
N SER A 119 -0.99 2.53 9.99
CA SER A 119 -0.34 1.33 9.44
C SER A 119 0.25 1.54 8.04
N GLY A 120 -0.18 2.57 7.31
CA GLY A 120 0.16 2.73 5.90
C GLY A 120 -0.56 1.72 4.99
N ILE A 121 -1.60 1.03 5.47
CA ILE A 121 -2.40 0.11 4.68
C ILE A 121 -3.51 0.87 3.98
N CYS A 122 -3.62 0.71 2.66
CA CYS A 122 -4.44 1.61 1.86
C CYS A 122 -5.92 1.27 1.87
N SER A 123 -6.28 0.08 2.33
CA SER A 123 -7.50 -0.63 1.98
C SER A 123 -7.73 -1.74 2.98
N GLY A 124 -8.99 -2.02 3.25
CA GLY A 124 -9.30 -3.12 4.13
C GLY A 124 -8.94 -4.51 3.59
N LEU A 125 -9.13 -4.76 2.29
CA LEU A 125 -8.65 -6.00 1.63
C LEU A 125 -7.14 -6.19 1.84
N CYS A 126 -6.39 -5.08 1.84
CA CYS A 126 -4.95 -5.11 2.03
C CYS A 126 -4.55 -5.44 3.46
N PHE A 127 -5.37 -5.05 4.44
CA PHE A 127 -5.21 -5.43 5.83
C PHE A 127 -5.45 -6.94 6.01
N GLU A 128 -6.60 -7.43 5.51
CA GLU A 128 -6.93 -8.86 5.52
C GLU A 128 -5.83 -9.71 4.89
N ALA A 129 -5.33 -9.34 3.71
CA ALA A 129 -4.29 -10.12 3.04
C ALA A 129 -2.91 -10.10 3.74
N LEU A 130 -2.65 -9.10 4.59
CA LEU A 130 -1.48 -9.13 5.46
C LEU A 130 -1.72 -10.07 6.65
N ILE A 131 -2.91 -10.01 7.25
CA ILE A 131 -3.29 -10.82 8.42
C ILE A 131 -3.55 -12.28 8.10
N ASP A 132 -4.01 -12.62 6.90
CA ASP A 132 -4.12 -14.01 6.45
C ASP A 132 -2.72 -14.70 6.41
N GLY A 133 -1.63 -13.92 6.56
CA GLY A 133 -0.27 -14.38 6.82
C GLY A 133 0.20 -14.28 8.28
N PHE A 134 -0.61 -13.74 9.20
CA PHE A 134 -0.35 -13.67 10.65
C PHE A 134 -1.38 -14.53 11.39
N GLU A 135 -0.96 -15.69 11.90
CA GLU A 135 -1.77 -16.67 12.65
C GLU A 135 -2.36 -16.16 13.99
N TYR A 136 -2.43 -14.84 14.23
CA TYR A 136 -2.60 -14.24 15.56
C TYR A 136 -3.88 -13.43 15.77
N MET A 137 -4.81 -13.37 14.80
CA MET A 137 -6.11 -12.74 15.01
C MET A 137 -7.22 -13.77 15.23
N SER A 138 -8.10 -13.48 16.19
CA SER A 138 -9.28 -14.30 16.46
C SER A 138 -10.35 -14.13 15.37
N ALA A 139 -11.20 -15.13 15.20
CA ALA A 139 -12.31 -15.08 14.25
C ALA A 139 -13.30 -13.92 14.53
N GLU A 140 -13.39 -13.45 15.78
CA GLU A 140 -14.26 -12.34 16.18
C GLU A 140 -13.69 -11.00 15.70
N GLU A 141 -12.38 -10.77 15.88
CA GLU A 141 -11.68 -9.57 15.40
C GLU A 141 -11.72 -9.45 13.87
N ILE A 142 -11.63 -10.57 13.15
CA ILE A 142 -11.78 -10.61 11.69
C ILE A 142 -13.19 -10.20 11.27
N ASN A 143 -14.21 -10.63 12.01
CA ASN A 143 -15.62 -10.45 11.64
C ASN A 143 -16.12 -9.02 11.91
N ASP A 144 -15.75 -8.45 13.06
CA ASP A 144 -16.03 -7.04 13.38
C ASP A 144 -15.38 -6.09 12.36
N TRP A 145 -14.16 -6.44 11.96
CA TRP A 145 -13.42 -5.69 10.96
C TRP A 145 -14.07 -5.78 9.57
N ALA A 146 -14.47 -6.98 9.12
CA ALA A 146 -15.12 -7.19 7.83
C ALA A 146 -16.43 -6.40 7.73
N HIS A 147 -17.20 -6.31 8.82
CA HIS A 147 -18.41 -5.51 8.90
C HIS A 147 -18.15 -4.00 8.72
N CYS A 148 -17.08 -3.48 9.30
CA CYS A 148 -16.72 -2.06 9.19
C CYS A 148 -16.24 -1.67 7.79
N HIS A 149 -15.72 -2.63 7.01
CA HIS A 149 -15.06 -2.38 5.73
C HIS A 149 -15.81 -2.93 4.51
N ALA A 150 -16.91 -3.69 4.70
CA ALA A 150 -17.70 -4.30 3.63
C ALA A 150 -18.11 -3.35 2.47
N PRO A 151 -18.52 -2.08 2.70
CA PRO A 151 -18.87 -1.17 1.61
C PRO A 151 -17.67 -0.84 0.69
N TYR A 152 -16.45 -0.92 1.22
CA TYR A 152 -15.21 -0.64 0.51
C TYR A 152 -14.70 -1.85 -0.28
N LEU A 153 -14.86 -3.07 0.27
CA LEU A 153 -14.57 -4.32 -0.44
C LEU A 153 -15.43 -4.45 -1.70
N ALA A 154 -16.73 -4.12 -1.58
CA ALA A 154 -17.67 -4.18 -2.71
C ALA A 154 -17.28 -3.22 -3.85
N GLY A 155 -16.82 -2.01 -3.53
CA GLY A 155 -16.36 -1.03 -4.53
C GLY A 155 -15.11 -1.49 -5.28
N ILE A 156 -14.15 -2.10 -4.58
CA ILE A 156 -12.93 -2.66 -5.20
C ILE A 156 -13.25 -3.89 -6.06
N GLN A 157 -14.10 -4.79 -5.56
CA GLN A 157 -14.52 -5.98 -6.30
C GLN A 157 -15.31 -5.63 -7.56
N GLU A 158 -16.20 -4.64 -7.48
CA GLU A 158 -16.96 -4.15 -8.64
C GLU A 158 -16.04 -3.47 -9.66
N ALA A 159 -15.10 -2.64 -9.21
CA ALA A 159 -14.08 -2.04 -10.08
C ALA A 159 -13.22 -3.11 -10.79
N ALA A 160 -12.84 -4.18 -10.10
CA ALA A 160 -12.15 -5.32 -10.70
C ALA A 160 -13.02 -6.01 -11.77
N ARG A 161 -14.29 -6.28 -11.45
CA ARG A 161 -15.24 -6.96 -12.33
C ARG A 161 -15.46 -6.21 -13.65
N GLN A 162 -15.55 -4.88 -13.60
CA GLN A 162 -15.84 -4.04 -14.77
C GLN A 162 -14.61 -3.69 -15.63
N SER A 163 -13.41 -3.85 -15.10
CA SER A 163 -12.17 -3.36 -15.74
C SER A 163 -11.34 -4.44 -16.45
N GLY A 164 -11.76 -5.70 -16.36
CA GLY A 164 -10.97 -6.82 -16.87
C GLY A 164 -9.72 -7.10 -16.05
N TYR A 165 -9.66 -6.68 -14.78
CA TYR A 165 -8.60 -7.04 -13.85
C TYR A 165 -9.07 -8.08 -12.83
N VAL A 166 -8.14 -8.84 -12.28
CA VAL A 166 -8.35 -9.67 -11.08
C VAL A 166 -7.31 -9.32 -10.03
N MET A 167 -7.72 -9.50 -8.77
CA MET A 167 -6.84 -9.43 -7.62
C MET A 167 -6.61 -10.85 -7.12
N ARG A 168 -5.35 -11.20 -6.86
CA ARG A 168 -4.97 -12.51 -6.30
C ARG A 168 -3.90 -12.37 -5.23
N ASN A 169 -3.78 -13.41 -4.39
CA ASN A 169 -2.64 -13.56 -3.51
C ASN A 169 -1.38 -13.84 -4.33
N ALA A 170 -0.26 -13.27 -3.88
CA ALA A 170 1.06 -13.60 -4.37
C ALA A 170 1.42 -15.05 -4.02
N THR A 171 2.15 -15.70 -4.91
CA THR A 171 2.80 -16.98 -4.62
C THR A 171 3.91 -16.79 -3.58
N ALA A 172 4.38 -17.88 -2.96
CA ALA A 172 5.51 -17.82 -2.04
C ALA A 172 6.78 -17.25 -2.68
N GLU A 173 7.02 -17.53 -3.95
CA GLU A 173 8.17 -17.01 -4.72
C GLU A 173 8.04 -15.50 -4.98
N GLU A 174 6.84 -15.05 -5.40
CA GLU A 174 6.57 -13.62 -5.58
C GLU A 174 6.68 -12.85 -4.25
N TRP A 175 6.22 -13.43 -3.13
CA TRP A 175 6.41 -12.87 -1.81
C TRP A 175 7.88 -12.79 -1.42
N ALA A 176 8.64 -13.89 -1.55
CA ALA A 176 10.05 -13.91 -1.17
C ALA A 176 10.90 -12.90 -1.96
N SER A 177 10.57 -12.68 -3.23
CA SER A 177 11.31 -11.77 -4.12
C SER A 177 10.85 -10.31 -4.04
N SER A 178 9.61 -10.03 -3.61
CA SER A 178 9.04 -8.68 -3.69
C SER A 178 8.35 -8.19 -2.41
N GLY A 179 8.11 -9.03 -1.41
CA GLY A 179 7.33 -8.65 -0.23
C GLY A 179 5.91 -8.17 -0.55
N ILE A 180 5.36 -8.50 -1.73
CA ILE A 180 3.97 -8.17 -2.12
C ILE A 180 3.06 -9.33 -1.73
N LYS A 181 1.91 -9.04 -1.11
CA LYS A 181 0.87 -10.04 -0.81
C LYS A 181 -0.28 -10.05 -1.82
N LEU A 182 -0.67 -8.88 -2.32
CA LEU A 182 -1.79 -8.74 -3.25
C LEU A 182 -1.34 -8.17 -4.59
N ILE A 183 -1.65 -8.90 -5.66
CA ILE A 183 -1.28 -8.56 -7.03
C ILE A 183 -2.55 -8.26 -7.84
N TRP A 184 -2.52 -7.15 -8.56
CA TRP A 184 -3.51 -6.78 -9.58
C TRP A 184 -2.98 -7.16 -10.95
N GLU A 185 -3.71 -8.02 -11.67
CA GLU A 185 -3.34 -8.47 -13.00
C GLU A 185 -4.51 -8.33 -13.98
N LYS A 186 -4.18 -8.04 -15.24
CA LYS A 186 -5.19 -7.97 -16.30
C LYS A 186 -5.58 -9.40 -16.69
N LYS A 187 -6.87 -9.69 -16.79
CA LYS A 187 -7.36 -10.97 -17.34
C LYS A 187 -6.81 -11.12 -18.76
N GLN A 188 -6.17 -12.25 -19.02
CA GLN A 188 -5.84 -12.62 -20.39
C GLN A 188 -7.15 -12.95 -21.11
N GLU A 189 -7.43 -12.25 -22.21
CA GLU A 189 -8.54 -12.62 -23.09
C GLU A 189 -8.14 -13.92 -23.81
N SER A 190 -8.89 -14.99 -23.52
CA SER A 190 -8.77 -16.30 -24.16
C SER A 190 -9.40 -16.32 -25.54
#